data_AF-A0A835I8X2-F1
#
_entry.id   AF-A0A835I8X2-F1
#
_cell.length_a   1.000
_cell.length_b   1.000
_cell.length_c   1.000
_cell.angle_alpha   90.00
_cell.angle_beta   90.00
_cell.angle_gamma   90.00
#
_symmetry.space_group_name_H-M   'P 1'
#
loop_
_entity.id
_entity.type
_entity.pdbx_description
1 polymer ?
#
loop_
_entity_poly.entity_id
_entity_poly.type
_entity_poly.pdbx_seq_one_letter_code
_entity_poly.pdbx_strand_id
1 'polypeptide(L)' 'MKKPSGVFLFSVLTLPADLIKRGIAVKDPSHPYGLRLLIKDYPYVVDGLEIWSAIETWVQEYCSFYYLRL' A
#
# COMPACT_ATOMS: atom_id res chain seq x y z
N MET A 1 -14.03 14.16 28.63
CA MET A 1 -13.05 13.20 28.10
C MET A 1 -12.67 13.62 26.68
N LYS A 2 -11.47 14.18 26.46
CA LYS A 2 -10.96 14.38 25.10
C LYS A 2 -10.56 13.01 24.55
N LYS A 3 -11.22 12.54 23.49
CA LYS A 3 -10.74 11.39 22.72
C LYS A 3 -9.29 11.71 22.34
N PRO A 4 -8.30 10.84 22.61
CA PRO A 4 -6.93 11.15 22.23
C PRO A 4 -6.94 11.46 20.74
N SER A 5 -6.39 12.62 20.36
CA SER A 5 -6.13 12.95 18.97
C SER A 5 -5.37 11.76 18.39
N GLY A 6 -6.05 10.97 17.55
CA GLY A 6 -5.50 9.74 17.02
C GLY A 6 -4.15 10.06 16.39
N VAL A 7 -3.10 9.33 16.78
CA VAL A 7 -1.77 9.50 16.22
C VAL A 7 -1.88 9.26 14.71
N PHE A 8 -1.75 10.33 13.93
CA PHE A 8 -1.72 10.25 12.47
C PHE A 8 -0.30 9.82 12.08
N LEU A 9 -0.18 8.58 11.61
CA LEU A 9 1.07 8.02 11.13
C LEU A 9 0.97 7.86 9.62
N PHE A 10 1.73 8.65 8.87
CA PHE A 10 1.65 8.67 7.41
C PHE A 10 1.92 7.31 6.77
N SER A 11 2.84 6.52 7.33
CA SER A 11 3.21 5.20 6.79
C SER A 11 2.10 4.15 6.85
N VAL A 12 1.13 4.27 7.77
CA VAL A 12 0.00 3.32 7.85
C VAL A 12 -1.16 3.68 6.93
N LEU A 13 -1.06 4.80 6.20
CA LEU A 13 -2.04 5.21 5.20
C LEU A 13 -1.70 4.69 3.81
N THR A 14 -0.55 4.04 3.64
CA THR A 14 -0.26 3.31 2.41
C THR A 14 -1.30 2.22 2.25
N LEU A 15 -1.85 2.06 1.04
CA LEU A 15 -2.94 1.13 0.80
C LEU A 15 -2.60 -0.30 1.28
N PRO A 16 -1.39 -0.85 1.01
CA PRO A 16 -0.99 -2.15 1.55
C PRO A 16 -0.98 -2.21 3.09
N ALA A 17 -0.48 -1.17 3.78
CA ALA A 17 -0.40 -1.17 5.25
C ALA A 17 -1.77 -1.01 5.90
N ASP A 18 -2.67 -0.21 5.33
CA ASP A 18 -4.05 -0.05 5.82
C ASP A 18 -4.82 -1.36 5.71
N LEU A 19 -4.69 -2.08 4.59
CA LEU A 19 -5.35 -3.38 4.39
C LEU A 19 -4.89 -4.44 5.40
N ILE A 20 -3.60 -4.48 5.70
CA ILE A 20 -3.05 -5.39 6.71
C ILE A 20 -3.52 -4.98 8.12
N LYS A 21 -3.49 -3.69 8.45
CA LYS A 21 -3.91 -3.17 9.75
C LYS A 21 -5.39 -3.43 10.04
N ARG A 22 -6.23 -3.39 9.00
CA ARG A 22 -7.66 -3.71 9.07
C ARG A 22 -7.95 -5.22 9.09
N GLY A 23 -6.95 -6.06 8.85
CA GLY A 23 -7.13 -7.50 8.77
C GLY A 23 -7.87 -7.96 7.51
N ILE A 24 -7.75 -7.22 6.40
CA ILE A 24 -8.36 -7.55 5.09
C ILE A 24 -7.34 -8.22 4.16
N ALA A 25 -6.04 -8.09 4.45
CA ALA A 25 -4.96 -8.70 3.67
C ALA A 25 -3.86 -9.28 4.57
N VAL A 26 -3.12 -10.24 4.02
CA VAL A 26 -1.93 -10.84 4.65
C VAL A 26 -0.75 -10.67 3.70
N LYS A 27 0.47 -10.44 4.24
CA LYS A 27 1.68 -10.41 3.41
C LYS A 27 1.90 -11.78 2.75
N ASP A 28 2.08 -11.77 1.44
CA ASP A 28 2.35 -12.97 0.64
C ASP A 28 3.24 -12.58 -0.55
N PRO A 29 4.55 -12.87 -0.49
CA PRO A 29 5.49 -12.50 -1.56
C PRO A 29 5.25 -13.25 -2.88
N SER A 30 4.42 -14.29 -2.87
CA SER A 30 4.08 -15.07 -4.08
C SER A 30 3.00 -14.40 -4.92
N HIS A 31 2.36 -13.34 -4.42
CA HIS A 31 1.29 -12.62 -5.11
C HIS A 31 1.79 -11.32 -5.77
N PRO A 32 1.13 -10.82 -6.83
CA PRO A 32 1.59 -9.69 -7.64
C PRO A 32 1.91 -8.41 -6.87
N TYR A 33 1.25 -8.18 -5.73
CA TYR A 33 1.43 -6.99 -4.89
C TYR A 33 2.10 -7.30 -3.54
N GLY A 34 2.72 -8.47 -3.40
CA GLY A 34 3.33 -8.92 -2.14
C GLY A 34 2.34 -9.14 -1.00
N LEU A 35 1.05 -9.21 -1.32
CA LEU A 35 -0.05 -9.39 -0.38
C LEU A 35 -1.17 -10.21 -0.99
N ARG A 36 -1.82 -11.01 -0.14
CA ARG A 36 -2.98 -11.82 -0.46
C ARG A 36 -4.20 -11.28 0.26
N LEU A 37 -5.22 -10.92 -0.51
CA LEU A 37 -6.50 -10.47 0.03
C LEU A 37 -7.26 -11.65 0.66
N LEU A 38 -7.87 -11.40 1.82
CA LEU A 38 -8.78 -12.34 2.47
C LEU A 38 -10.19 -12.26 1.86
N ILE A 39 -10.56 -11.08 1.36
CA ILE A 39 -11.79 -10.84 0.60
C ILE A 39 -11.38 -10.63 -0.86
N LYS A 40 -11.61 -11.64 -1.70
CA LYS A 40 -11.12 -11.65 -3.09
C LYS A 40 -11.82 -10.62 -3.98
N ASP A 41 -13.13 -10.47 -3.82
CA ASP A 41 -13.96 -9.63 -4.69
C ASP A 41 -14.31 -8.31 -4.01
N TYR A 42 -13.29 -7.54 -3.59
CA TYR A 42 -13.49 -6.19 -3.07
C TYR A 42 -12.99 -5.17 -4.12
N PRO A 43 -13.87 -4.65 -5.00
CA PRO A 43 -13.47 -3.90 -6.19
C PRO A 43 -12.57 -2.70 -5.88
N TYR A 44 -12.88 -1.97 -4.81
CA TYR A 44 -12.08 -0.83 -4.35
C TYR A 44 -10.61 -1.19 -4.06
N VAL A 45 -10.38 -2.38 -3.51
CA VAL A 45 -9.04 -2.82 -3.12
C VAL A 45 -8.27 -3.36 -4.31
N VAL A 46 -8.94 -4.10 -5.20
CA VAL A 46 -8.32 -4.62 -6.41
C VAL A 46 -7.87 -3.46 -7.31
N ASP A 47 -8.79 -2.53 -7.63
CA ASP A 47 -8.48 -1.36 -8.45
C ASP A 47 -7.46 -0.44 -7.78
N GLY A 48 -7.56 -0.28 -6.45
CA GLY A 48 -6.62 0.52 -5.68
C GLY A 48 -5.20 -0.05 -5.71
N LEU A 49 -5.04 -1.37 -5.69
CA LEU A 49 -3.73 -2.03 -5.75
C LEU A 49 -3.07 -1.87 -7.12
N GLU A 50 -3.86 -1.90 -8.20
CA GLU A 50 -3.36 -1.63 -9.55
C GLU A 50 -2.81 -0.20 -9.66
N ILE A 51 -3.59 0.79 -9.20
CA ILE A 51 -3.17 2.20 -9.20
C ILE A 51 -1.94 2.41 -8.31
N TRP A 52 -1.94 1.80 -7.11
CA TRP A 52 -0.81 1.89 -6.18
C TRP A 52 0.48 1.36 -6.82
N SER A 53 0.42 0.18 -7.44
CA SER A 53 1.57 -0.45 -8.10
C SER A 53 2.09 0.38 -9.27
N ALA A 54 1.20 0.99 -10.06
CA ALA A 54 1.59 1.88 -11.15
C ALA A 54 2.31 3.15 -10.63
N ILE A 55 1.80 3.78 -9.57
CA ILE A 55 2.42 4.95 -8.94
C ILE A 55 3.78 4.58 -8.35
N GLU A 56 3.86 3.48 -7.62
CA GLU A 56 5.11 3.00 -7.02
C GLU A 56 6.19 2.75 -8.08
N THR A 57 5.83 2.08 -9.18
CA THR A 57 6.73 1.83 -10.31
C THR A 57 7.21 3.14 -10.93
N TRP A 58 6.29 4.07 -11.23
CA TRP A 58 6.64 5.35 -11.83
C TRP A 58 7.56 6.19 -10.93
N VAL A 59 7.28 6.25 -9.62
CA VAL A 59 8.14 6.96 -8.66
C VAL A 59 9.51 6.30 -8.57
N GLN A 60 9.57 4.96 -8.54
CA GLN A 60 10.83 4.23 -8.51
C GLN A 60 11.66 4.51 -9.77
N GLU A 61 11.07 4.47 -10.96
CA GLU A 61 11.74 4.80 -12.22
C GLU A 61 12.22 6.25 -12.25
N TYR A 62 11.37 7.19 -11.84
CA TYR A 62 11.70 8.61 -11.77
C TYR A 62 12.88 8.86 -10.81
N CYS A 63 12.79 8.34 -9.58
CA CYS A 63 13.86 8.47 -8.60
C CYS A 63 15.15 7.78 -9.07
N SER A 64 15.03 6.63 -9.73
CA SER A 64 16.17 5.92 -10.31
C SER A 64 16.84 6.71 -11.44
N PHE A 65 16.09 7.54 -12.16
CA PHE A 65 16.67 8.38 -13.19
C PHE A 65 17.51 9.53 -12.60
N TYR A 66 17.05 10.15 -11.50
CA TYR A 66 17.67 11.37 -10.96
C TYR A 66 18.63 11.13 -9.78
N TYR A 67 18.37 10.14 -8.93
CA TYR A 67 19.10 9.91 -7.68
C TYR A 67 20.04 8.70 -7.71
N LEU A 68 20.06 7.93 -8.80
CA LEU A 68 20.89 6.71 -8.92
C LEU A 68 22.33 7.00 -9.40
N ARG A 69 22.73 8.28 -9.44
CA ARG A 69 24.08 8.76 -9.79
C ARG A 69 24.67 9.63 -8.67
N LEU A 70 24.68 9.11 -7.45
CA LEU A 70 25.51 9.59 -6.33
C LEU A 70 26.27 8.41 -5.72
#